data_AF-A0A2P2R0S0-F1
#
_entry.id   AF-A0A2P2R0S0-F1
#
_cell.length_a   1.000
_cell.length_b   1.000
_cell.length_c   1.000
_cell.angle_alpha   90.00
_cell.angle_beta   90.00
_cell.angle_gamma   90.00
#
_symmetry.space_group_name_H-M   'P 1'
#
loop_
_entity.id
_entity.type
_entity.pdbx_description
1 polymer ?
#
loop_
_entity_poly.entity_id
_entity_poly.type
_entity_poly.pdbx_seq_one_letter_code
_entity_poly.pdbx_strand_id
1 'polypeptide(L)'
;MDRQKNTITAQNRKDPNQNTGISIHACRILAVPNLESSQGSFPTYLGRPWKLYSRVVVMLSYVGDHVHPRGWLEWKFSCTWRK
;
A
#
# COMPACT_ATOMS: atom_id res chain seq x y z
N MET A 1 -1.14 9.28 19.27
CA MET A 1 -0.91 9.30 17.79
C MET A 1 -1.91 8.32 17.16
N ASP A 2 -3.21 8.60 17.25
CA ASP A 2 -4.19 7.49 17.28
C ASP A 2 -4.82 7.19 15.91
N ARG A 3 -4.18 7.65 14.83
CA ARG A 3 -4.69 7.52 13.45
C ARG A 3 -3.61 7.25 12.40
N GLN A 4 -2.40 6.89 12.80
CA GLN A 4 -1.32 6.61 11.85
C GLN A 4 -1.59 5.30 11.12
N LYS A 5 -1.39 5.31 9.80
CA LYS A 5 -1.52 4.14 8.93
C LYS A 5 -0.24 3.98 8.13
N ASN A 6 0.30 2.77 8.11
CA ASN A 6 1.54 2.48 7.39
C ASN A 6 1.22 2.04 5.97
N THR A 7 2.00 2.50 5.00
CA THR A 7 1.85 2.12 3.59
C THR A 7 3.23 1.87 3.00
N ILE A 8 3.42 0.70 2.39
CA ILE A 8 4.71 0.30 1.81
C ILE A 8 5.01 1.11 0.54
N THR A 9 4.00 1.36 -0.29
CA THR A 9 4.18 2.11 -1.55
C THR A 9 3.25 3.32 -1.67
N ALA A 10 3.74 4.37 -2.32
CA ALA A 10 2.97 5.57 -2.67
C ALA A 10 3.39 6.09 -4.06
N GLN A 11 2.83 5.50 -5.11
CA GLN A 11 3.28 5.74 -6.49
C GLN A 11 2.62 6.99 -7.10
N ASN A 12 3.43 7.84 -7.76
CA ASN A 12 3.08 9.19 -8.22
C ASN A 12 2.83 9.30 -9.75
N ARG A 13 2.39 8.24 -10.42
CA ARG A 13 2.11 8.28 -11.86
C ARG A 13 0.86 9.12 -12.12
N LYS A 14 1.04 10.21 -12.86
CA LYS A 14 -0.01 11.21 -13.15
C LYS A 14 -0.61 11.06 -14.55
N ASP A 15 0.11 10.41 -15.46
CA ASP A 15 -0.26 10.30 -16.87
C ASP A 15 -0.28 8.81 -17.28
N PRO A 16 -1.31 8.32 -18.00
CA PRO A 16 -1.38 6.94 -18.47
C PRO A 16 -0.24 6.56 -19.44
N ASN A 17 0.30 7.53 -20.19
CA ASN A 17 1.38 7.33 -21.17
C ASN A 17 2.75 7.18 -20.49
N GLN A 18 2.85 7.46 -19.19
CA GLN A 18 4.07 7.20 -18.44
C GLN A 18 4.23 5.69 -18.21
N ASN A 19 5.33 5.15 -18.70
CA ASN A 19 5.74 3.75 -18.51
C ASN A 19 6.35 3.48 -17.11
N THR A 20 6.10 4.34 -16.12
CA THR A 20 6.61 4.20 -14.76
C THR A 20 5.73 3.27 -13.90
N GLY A 21 6.29 2.75 -12.81
CA GLY A 21 5.63 1.83 -11.89
C GLY A 21 6.58 1.33 -10.81
N ILE A 22 6.06 0.65 -9.80
CA ILE A 22 6.87 -0.06 -8.78
C ILE A 22 6.59 -1.56 -8.94
N SER A 23 7.64 -2.38 -9.04
CA SER A 23 7.54 -3.83 -9.04
C SER A 23 8.31 -4.40 -7.86
N ILE A 24 7.64 -5.17 -7.01
CA ILE A 24 8.22 -5.90 -5.88
C ILE A 24 8.15 -7.38 -6.25
N HIS A 25 9.30 -7.97 -6.54
CA HIS A 25 9.41 -9.35 -7.04
C HIS A 25 10.42 -10.13 -6.21
N ALA A 26 10.07 -11.37 -5.83
CA ALA A 26 10.92 -12.26 -5.04
C ALA A 26 11.42 -11.63 -3.72
N CYS A 27 10.59 -10.79 -3.09
CA CYS A 27 10.92 -10.07 -1.86
C CYS A 27 10.20 -10.67 -0.64
N ARG A 28 10.65 -10.30 0.57
CA ARG A 28 9.97 -10.61 1.83
C ARG A 28 9.53 -9.32 2.51
N ILE A 29 8.23 -9.15 2.67
CA ILE A 29 7.62 -8.04 3.39
C ILE A 29 7.33 -8.54 4.81
N LEU A 30 8.10 -8.05 5.77
CA LEU A 30 8.07 -8.47 7.18
C LEU A 30 7.90 -7.26 8.09
N ALA A 31 7.24 -7.45 9.22
CA ALA A 31 7.19 -6.46 10.28
C ALA A 31 8.47 -6.53 11.11
N VAL A 32 8.86 -5.39 11.67
CA VAL A 32 9.88 -5.37 12.71
C VAL A 32 9.25 -5.81 14.03
N PRO A 33 10.01 -6.39 14.99
CA PRO A 33 9.45 -6.94 16.23
C PRO A 33 8.56 -5.98 17.02
N ASN A 34 8.89 -4.68 17.03
CA ASN A 34 8.09 -3.64 17.71
C ASN A 34 6.74 -3.36 17.02
N LEU A 35 6.64 -3.65 15.72
CA LEU A 35 5.40 -3.52 14.97
C LEU A 35 4.53 -4.78 15.11
N GLU A 36 5.15 -5.97 15.22
CA GLU A 36 4.44 -7.21 15.54
C GLU A 36 3.83 -7.17 16.95
N SER A 37 4.55 -6.66 17.94
CA SER A 37 4.01 -6.51 19.31
C SER A 37 2.86 -5.49 19.40
N SER A 38 2.72 -4.62 18.39
CA SER A 38 1.64 -3.64 18.27
C SER A 38 0.68 -3.93 17.10
N GLN A 39 0.62 -5.20 16.64
CA GLN A 39 -0.32 -5.65 15.62
C GLN A 39 -1.76 -5.24 15.99
N GLY A 40 -2.38 -4.42 15.16
CA GLY A 40 -3.74 -3.90 15.38
C GLY A 40 -3.81 -2.42 15.72
N SER A 41 -2.78 -1.86 16.38
CA SER A 41 -2.73 -0.41 16.67
C SER A 41 -2.32 0.40 15.44
N PHE A 42 -1.46 -0.17 14.58
CA PHE A 42 -0.94 0.48 13.37
C PHE A 42 -1.20 -0.38 12.13
N PRO A 43 -2.35 -0.20 11.46
CA PRO A 43 -2.67 -1.00 10.27
C PRO A 43 -1.68 -0.69 9.13
N THR A 44 -1.10 -1.73 8.56
CA THR A 44 -0.13 -1.65 7.46
C THR A 44 -0.76 -2.11 6.14
N TYR A 45 -0.49 -1.38 5.05
CA TYR A 45 -1.04 -1.65 3.72
C TYR A 45 0.08 -1.74 2.68
N LEU A 46 -0.14 -2.49 1.60
CA LEU A 46 0.77 -2.61 0.46
C LEU A 46 1.03 -1.26 -0.22
N GLY A 47 0.03 -0.38 -0.20
CA GLY A 47 0.23 0.98 -0.65
C GLY A 47 -1.02 1.82 -0.66
N ARG A 48 -0.83 3.06 -1.11
CA ARG A 48 -1.87 4.02 -1.41
C ARG A 48 -1.59 4.67 -2.77
N PRO A 49 -2.60 4.88 -3.62
CA PRO A 49 -2.40 5.57 -4.88
C PRO A 49 -2.21 7.07 -4.61
N TRP A 50 -1.00 7.61 -4.77
CA TRP A 50 -0.80 9.05 -4.57
C TRP A 50 -1.37 9.88 -5.73
N LYS A 51 -1.48 9.25 -6.92
CA LYS A 51 -2.06 9.82 -8.14
C LYS A 51 -2.96 8.80 -8.85
N LEU A 52 -3.83 9.32 -9.71
CA LEU A 52 -4.91 8.56 -10.37
C LEU A 52 -4.41 7.32 -11.11
N TYR A 53 -3.23 7.39 -11.72
CA TYR A 53 -2.68 6.30 -12.52
C TYR A 53 -1.66 5.46 -11.73
N SER A 54 -1.64 5.51 -10.40
CA SER A 54 -0.71 4.74 -9.59
C SER A 54 -0.65 3.25 -9.99
N ARG A 55 0.55 2.75 -10.30
CA ARG A 55 0.77 1.35 -10.71
C ARG A 55 1.85 0.69 -9.86
N VAL A 56 1.44 -0.33 -9.11
CA VAL A 56 2.32 -1.13 -8.26
C VAL A 56 1.96 -2.60 -8.41
N VAL A 57 2.96 -3.46 -8.55
CA VAL A 57 2.80 -4.91 -8.62
C VAL A 57 3.64 -5.54 -7.52
N VAL A 58 3.03 -6.46 -6.75
CA VAL A 58 3.72 -7.33 -5.79
C VAL A 58 3.52 -8.75 -6.28
N MET A 59 4.60 -9.44 -6.64
CA MET A 59 4.54 -10.77 -7.24
C MET A 59 5.63 -11.68 -6.68
N LEU A 60 5.32 -12.97 -6.55
CA LEU A 60 6.23 -14.00 -6.04
C LEU A 60 6.95 -13.59 -4.75
N SER A 61 6.29 -12.82 -3.90
CA SER A 61 6.87 -12.23 -2.69
C SER A 61 6.11 -12.73 -1.47
N TYR A 62 6.81 -12.95 -0.38
CA TYR A 62 6.21 -13.28 0.90
C TYR A 62 5.63 -12.02 1.54
N VAL A 63 4.37 -12.07 1.96
CA VAL A 63 3.69 -10.99 2.66
C VAL A 63 3.30 -11.48 4.04
N GLY A 64 3.87 -10.86 5.08
CA GLY A 64 3.53 -11.17 6.46
C GLY A 64 2.09 -10.79 6.84
N ASP A 65 1.61 -11.39 7.91
CA ASP A 65 0.28 -11.23 8.50
C ASP A 65 -0.01 -9.83 9.08
N HIS A 66 1.04 -9.05 9.38
CA HIS A 66 0.94 -7.64 9.76
C HIS A 66 0.31 -6.74 8.65
N VAL A 67 0.29 -7.19 7.39
CA VAL A 67 -0.39 -6.48 6.32
C VAL A 67 -1.89 -6.73 6.41
N HIS A 68 -2.66 -5.65 6.44
CA HIS A 68 -4.11 -5.70 6.55
C HIS A 68 -4.73 -6.51 5.38
N PRO A 69 -5.71 -7.40 5.62
CA PRO A 69 -6.28 -8.29 4.59
C PRO A 69 -6.84 -7.57 3.35
N ARG A 70 -7.36 -6.34 3.55
CA ARG A 70 -7.79 -5.43 2.47
C ARG A 70 -6.67 -5.09 1.45
N GLY A 71 -5.40 -5.25 1.83
CA GLY A 71 -4.23 -5.04 0.99
C GLY A 71 -3.90 -3.57 0.73
N TRP A 72 -4.79 -2.83 0.08
CA TRP A 72 -4.55 -1.47 -0.41
C TRP A 72 -5.40 -0.43 0.32
N LEU A 73 -4.84 0.76 0.52
CA LEU A 73 -5.56 1.88 1.09
C LEU A 73 -6.13 2.77 -0.02
N GLU A 74 -7.44 3.02 0.04
CA GLU A 74 -8.08 3.97 -0.86
C GLU A 74 -7.54 5.38 -0.63
N TRP A 75 -7.15 6.05 -1.71
CA TRP A 75 -6.88 7.47 -1.63
C TRP A 75 -8.19 8.24 -1.80
N LYS A 76 -8.40 9.25 -0.96
CA LYS A 76 -9.49 10.22 -1.15
C LYS A 76 -9.18 11.12 -2.34
N PHE A 77 -9.26 10.60 -3.55
CA PHE A 77 -9.72 11.42 -4.65
C PHE A 77 -11.22 11.57 -4.42
N SER A 78 -11.70 12.78 -4.12
CA SER A 78 -13.12 13.04 -4.28
C SER A 78 -13.45 12.92 -5.77
N CYS A 79 -13.68 11.70 -6.22
CA CYS A 79 -14.44 11.45 -7.41
C CYS A 79 -15.68 10.71 -6.90
N THR A 80 -16.68 11.50 -6.53
CA THR A 80 -18.00 11.02 -6.16
C THR A 80 -18.61 10.37 -7.39
N TRP A 81 -18.31 9.11 -7.63
CA TRP A 81 -19.25 8.23 -8.33
C TRP A 81 -20.05 7.53 -7.25
N ARG A 82 -21.06 8.23 -6.72
CA ARG A 82 -22.24 7.51 -6.25
C ARG A 82 -22.97 7.03 -7.52
N LYS A 83 -23.43 5.78 -7.45
CA LYS A 83 -24.30 5.15 -8.44
C LYS A 83 -25.43 6.07 -8.89
#